data_AF-A0A0R0IZD3-F1
#
_entry.id   AF-A0A0R0IZD3-F1
#
_cell.length_a   1.000
_cell.length_b   1.000
_cell.length_c   1.000
_cell.angle_alpha   90.00
_cell.angle_beta   90.00
_cell.angle_gamma   90.00
#
_symmetry.space_group_name_H-M   'P 1'
#
loop_
_entity.id
_entity.type
_entity.pdbx_description
1 polymer ?
#
loop_
_entity_poly.entity_id
_entity_poly.type
_entity_poly.pdbx_seq_one_letter_code
_entity_poly.pdbx_strand_id
1 'polypeptide(L)'
;MIKKSKHLVVFTGAGISTSCGIPDFRGPKGIWTLQREGKALPEASLPFHRAAPSLTHMALVELEKAGILKFVISQNVDGLHLRSGIPREKLAELHGNSFMETCPSCGEEYFRDFEVETIGLKETSRRCSVAKCGTRLKDTVLDWEDALPSKEMNPAEKHCKQADIVLCLGTSLQITPACNLPLKALRGGGKVVIVNLQKTPKDKKASLVIHGFVDKVIAGVMDQLNMQIHPFVRIDLFQIILVQALSNDERYVNWTLQVASVHGQKAALPFIESVEISFLDREDYKAAILDKQPFRLKRFSQ
;
A
#
# COMPACT_ATOMS: atom_id res chain seq x y z
N MET A 1 0.08 16.33 -23.68
CA MET A 1 -0.72 15.11 -23.95
C MET A 1 -1.81 14.93 -22.91
N ILE A 2 -1.48 14.93 -21.60
CA ILE A 2 -2.45 14.79 -20.48
C ILE A 2 -3.63 15.77 -20.56
N LYS A 3 -3.40 17.08 -20.75
CA LYS A 3 -4.48 18.10 -20.85
C LYS A 3 -5.53 17.81 -21.95
N LYS A 4 -5.17 17.05 -22.99
CA LYS A 4 -6.07 16.67 -24.09
C LYS A 4 -6.69 15.28 -23.92
N SER A 5 -6.24 14.52 -22.93
CA SER A 5 -6.71 13.17 -22.63
C SER A 5 -8.07 13.24 -21.95
N LYS A 6 -9.00 12.42 -22.43
CA LYS A 6 -10.31 12.19 -21.82
C LYS A 6 -10.28 10.99 -20.88
N HIS A 7 -9.37 10.05 -21.12
CA HIS A 7 -9.27 8.81 -20.35
C HIS A 7 -7.80 8.44 -20.08
N LEU A 8 -7.17 9.15 -19.14
CA LEU A 8 -5.82 8.87 -18.69
C LEU A 8 -5.80 7.64 -17.77
N VAL A 9 -4.96 6.66 -18.10
CA VAL A 9 -4.62 5.53 -17.24
C VAL A 9 -3.14 5.58 -16.91
N VAL A 10 -2.79 5.26 -15.67
CA VAL A 10 -1.39 5.18 -15.23
C VAL A 10 -1.06 3.74 -14.89
N PHE A 11 0.09 3.27 -15.36
CA PHE A 11 0.62 1.94 -15.10
C PHE A 11 1.95 2.06 -14.34
N THR A 12 2.02 1.55 -13.11
CA THR A 12 3.15 1.80 -12.21
C THR A 12 3.92 0.52 -11.86
N GLY A 13 5.22 0.67 -11.63
CA GLY A 13 6.09 -0.37 -11.07
C GLY A 13 7.03 0.18 -10.01
N ALA A 14 7.93 -0.68 -9.51
CA ALA A 14 8.72 -0.42 -8.30
C ALA A 14 9.57 0.86 -8.36
N GLY A 15 9.89 1.36 -9.55
CA GLY A 15 10.65 2.59 -9.75
C GLY A 15 10.01 3.82 -9.10
N ILE A 16 8.68 3.87 -8.95
CA ILE A 16 7.99 5.01 -8.29
C ILE A 16 8.15 5.02 -6.77
N SER A 17 8.59 3.91 -6.18
CA SER A 17 8.76 3.72 -4.73
C SER A 17 10.24 3.75 -4.31
N THR A 18 11.18 3.87 -5.26
CA THR A 18 12.62 3.93 -4.98
C THR A 18 13.02 5.14 -4.12
N SER A 19 12.37 6.30 -4.31
CA SER A 19 12.55 7.49 -3.47
C SER A 19 11.92 7.37 -2.09
N CYS A 20 11.07 6.35 -1.86
CA CYS A 20 10.45 6.04 -0.56
C CYS A 20 11.35 5.15 0.33
N GLY A 21 12.54 4.80 -0.13
CA GLY A 21 13.43 3.85 0.56
C GLY A 21 13.13 2.37 0.29
N ILE A 22 12.25 2.07 -0.68
CA ILE A 22 11.90 0.72 -1.11
C ILE A 22 12.72 0.36 -2.36
N PRO A 23 13.56 -0.68 -2.34
CA PRO A 23 14.37 -1.04 -3.51
C PRO A 23 13.49 -1.49 -4.67
N ASP A 24 13.95 -1.25 -5.90
CA ASP A 24 13.35 -1.87 -7.07
C ASP A 24 13.83 -3.33 -7.25
N PHE A 25 13.36 -3.96 -8.32
CA PHE A 25 13.68 -5.35 -8.61
C PHE A 25 14.85 -5.53 -9.59
N ARG A 26 15.05 -4.60 -10.54
CA ARG A 26 15.91 -4.79 -11.73
C ARG A 26 16.82 -3.60 -12.05
N GLY A 27 16.77 -2.56 -11.22
CA GLY A 27 17.70 -1.43 -11.27
C GLY A 27 19.13 -1.88 -10.94
N PRO A 28 20.10 -0.97 -11.02
CA PRO A 28 21.50 -1.26 -10.68
C PRO A 28 21.70 -1.81 -9.25
N LYS A 29 20.80 -1.46 -8.32
CA LYS A 29 20.76 -1.98 -6.94
C LYS A 29 19.48 -2.76 -6.65
N GLY A 30 18.82 -3.27 -7.70
CA GLY A 30 17.56 -3.99 -7.55
C GLY A 30 17.76 -5.38 -6.95
N ILE A 31 16.73 -5.92 -6.30
CA ILE A 31 16.75 -7.21 -5.60
C ILE A 31 17.28 -8.34 -6.51
N TRP A 32 16.71 -8.50 -7.71
CA TRP A 32 17.11 -9.57 -8.64
C TRP A 32 18.48 -9.31 -9.29
N THR A 33 18.89 -8.05 -9.40
CA THR A 33 20.23 -7.69 -9.90
C THR A 33 21.28 -8.13 -8.90
N LEU A 34 21.14 -7.75 -7.63
CA LEU A 34 22.10 -8.09 -6.58
C LEU A 34 22.13 -9.61 -6.31
N GLN A 35 20.97 -10.27 -6.29
CA GLN A 35 20.90 -11.72 -6.12
C GLN A 35 21.62 -12.47 -7.25
N ARG A 36 21.45 -12.05 -8.50
CA ARG A 36 22.17 -12.64 -9.65
C ARG A 36 23.67 -12.42 -9.58
N GLU A 37 24.09 -11.28 -9.04
CA GLU A 37 25.50 -10.95 -8.84
C GLU A 37 26.10 -11.61 -7.58
N GLY A 38 25.32 -12.37 -6.81
CA GLY A 38 25.77 -12.98 -5.55
C GLY A 38 26.08 -11.94 -4.46
N LYS A 39 25.53 -10.72 -4.58
CA LYS A 39 25.73 -9.64 -3.62
C LYS A 39 24.65 -9.66 -2.54
N ALA A 40 24.97 -9.07 -1.39
CA ALA A 40 24.00 -8.84 -0.32
C ALA A 40 22.79 -8.07 -0.86
N LEU A 41 21.59 -8.45 -0.38
CA LEU A 41 20.36 -7.74 -0.69
C LEU A 41 20.42 -6.32 -0.11
N PRO A 42 19.74 -5.35 -0.75
CA PRO A 42 19.74 -3.99 -0.24
C PRO A 42 19.06 -3.95 1.14
N GLU A 43 19.72 -3.36 2.12
CA GLU A 43 19.09 -3.09 3.41
C GLU A 43 17.99 -2.04 3.23
N ALA A 44 16.80 -2.35 3.74
CA ALA A 44 15.73 -1.38 3.78
C ALA A 44 16.12 -0.24 4.72
N SER A 45 16.15 0.99 4.19
CA SER A 45 16.49 2.19 4.98
C SER A 45 15.51 2.50 6.11
N LEU A 46 14.32 1.90 6.08
CA LEU A 46 13.28 2.01 7.10
C LEU A 46 12.36 0.77 7.04
N PRO A 47 11.67 0.43 8.15
CA PRO A 47 10.61 -0.58 8.12
C PRO A 47 9.55 -0.27 7.07
N PHE A 48 9.04 -1.28 6.37
CA PHE A 48 8.18 -1.09 5.20
C PHE A 48 6.87 -0.35 5.53
N HIS A 49 6.27 -0.64 6.70
CA HIS A 49 5.12 0.11 7.22
C HIS A 49 5.40 1.60 7.53
N ARG A 50 6.68 2.04 7.57
CA ARG A 50 7.07 3.45 7.71
C ARG A 50 7.23 4.17 6.38
N ALA A 51 7.26 3.46 5.24
CA ALA A 51 7.39 4.09 3.94
C ALA A 51 6.25 5.07 3.68
N ALA A 52 6.58 6.27 3.19
CA ALA A 52 5.61 7.28 2.80
C ALA A 52 5.46 7.30 1.27
N PRO A 53 4.26 7.59 0.74
CA PRO A 53 4.07 7.81 -0.69
C PRO A 53 5.04 8.86 -1.25
N SER A 54 5.63 8.57 -2.41
CA SER A 54 6.51 9.52 -3.11
C SER A 54 5.75 10.72 -3.68
N LEU A 55 6.49 11.72 -4.15
CA LEU A 55 5.94 12.85 -4.90
C LEU A 55 5.11 12.36 -6.10
N THR A 56 5.55 11.29 -6.78
CA THR A 56 4.77 10.66 -7.85
C THR A 56 3.43 10.13 -7.36
N HIS A 57 3.37 9.41 -6.24
CA HIS A 57 2.10 8.93 -5.70
C HIS A 57 1.14 10.08 -5.38
N MET A 58 1.65 11.13 -4.73
CA MET A 58 0.84 12.30 -4.38
C MET A 58 0.38 13.08 -5.62
N ALA A 59 1.19 13.18 -6.67
CA ALA A 59 0.77 13.77 -7.93
C ALA A 59 -0.37 12.98 -8.58
N LEU A 60 -0.35 11.64 -8.50
CA LEU A 60 -1.44 10.80 -9.01
C LEU A 60 -2.74 11.03 -8.24
N VAL A 61 -2.67 11.22 -6.91
CA VAL A 61 -3.83 11.57 -6.09
C VAL A 61 -4.44 12.90 -6.54
N GLU A 62 -3.63 13.92 -6.78
CA GLU A 62 -4.14 15.23 -7.23
C GLU A 62 -4.71 15.18 -8.64
N LEU A 63 -4.13 14.38 -9.54
CA LEU A 63 -4.70 14.12 -10.88
C LEU A 63 -6.02 13.35 -10.82
N GLU A 64 -6.16 12.43 -9.87
CA GLU A 64 -7.38 11.67 -9.63
C GLU A 64 -8.50 12.57 -9.09
N LYS A 65 -8.21 13.38 -8.07
CA LYS A 65 -9.15 14.36 -7.49
C LYS A 65 -9.65 15.37 -8.52
N ALA A 66 -8.77 15.81 -9.42
CA ALA A 66 -9.12 16.70 -10.53
C ALA A 66 -9.93 15.99 -11.64
N GLY A 67 -10.17 14.69 -11.52
CA GLY A 67 -10.88 13.88 -12.52
C GLY A 67 -10.09 13.65 -13.80
N ILE A 68 -8.79 13.96 -13.83
CA ILE A 68 -7.92 13.76 -15.00
C ILE A 68 -7.51 12.29 -15.09
N LEU A 69 -7.00 11.73 -13.99
CA LEU A 69 -6.63 10.32 -13.87
C LEU A 69 -7.88 9.46 -13.65
N LYS A 70 -8.13 8.52 -14.57
CA LYS A 70 -9.32 7.66 -14.51
C LYS A 70 -9.07 6.33 -13.81
N PHE A 71 -7.84 5.83 -13.87
CA PHE A 71 -7.50 4.53 -13.29
C PHE A 71 -5.99 4.36 -13.10
N VAL A 72 -5.62 3.69 -12.03
CA VAL A 72 -4.24 3.27 -11.74
C VAL A 72 -4.15 1.76 -11.80
N ILE A 73 -3.14 1.27 -12.50
CA ILE A 73 -2.78 -0.14 -12.54
C ILE A 73 -1.39 -0.24 -11.93
N SER A 74 -1.21 -1.05 -10.89
CA SER A 74 0.08 -1.20 -10.22
C SER A 74 0.57 -2.64 -10.23
N GLN A 75 1.87 -2.77 -10.42
CA GLN A 75 2.62 -4.00 -10.19
C GLN A 75 3.25 -4.05 -8.80
N ASN A 76 3.11 -2.99 -8.01
CA ASN A 76 3.71 -2.88 -6.69
C ASN A 76 2.86 -3.61 -5.66
N VAL A 77 3.53 -4.11 -4.63
CA VAL A 77 2.91 -4.74 -3.46
C VAL A 77 3.04 -3.86 -2.20
N ASP A 78 3.57 -2.65 -2.35
CA ASP A 78 3.91 -1.75 -1.23
C ASP A 78 2.72 -1.03 -0.59
N GLY A 79 1.54 -1.12 -1.20
CA GLY A 79 0.31 -0.49 -0.74
C GLY A 79 0.34 1.04 -0.73
N LEU A 80 1.37 1.68 -1.29
CA LEU A 80 1.53 3.14 -1.22
C LEU A 80 0.47 3.91 -2.00
N HIS A 81 -0.14 3.31 -3.03
CA HIS A 81 -1.28 3.91 -3.73
C HIS A 81 -2.52 4.02 -2.85
N LEU A 82 -2.89 2.95 -2.13
CA LEU A 82 -4.02 3.02 -1.18
C LEU A 82 -3.70 3.97 -0.02
N ARG A 83 -2.46 3.90 0.51
CA ARG A 83 -2.02 4.78 1.61
C ARG A 83 -1.94 6.25 1.20
N SER A 84 -1.68 6.56 -0.07
CA SER A 84 -1.70 7.94 -0.56
C SER A 84 -3.10 8.51 -0.70
N GLY A 85 -4.13 7.66 -0.69
CA GLY A 85 -5.53 8.05 -0.85
C GLY A 85 -6.08 7.85 -2.26
N ILE A 86 -5.43 7.07 -3.12
CA ILE A 86 -6.07 6.63 -4.38
C ILE A 86 -7.29 5.76 -4.00
N PRO A 87 -8.49 6.06 -4.53
CA PRO A 87 -9.68 5.26 -4.22
C PRO A 87 -9.51 3.81 -4.70
N ARG A 88 -9.92 2.85 -3.86
CA ARG A 88 -9.74 1.41 -4.12
C ARG A 88 -10.42 0.96 -5.42
N GLU A 89 -11.56 1.55 -5.76
CA GLU A 89 -12.32 1.29 -6.99
C GLU A 89 -11.67 1.85 -8.26
N LYS A 90 -10.65 2.71 -8.12
CA LYS A 90 -9.85 3.27 -9.22
C LYS A 90 -8.43 2.67 -9.30
N LEU A 91 -8.17 1.60 -8.54
CA LEU A 91 -6.87 0.95 -8.46
C LEU A 91 -7.00 -0.54 -8.80
N ALA A 92 -6.08 -1.05 -9.62
CA ALA A 92 -5.83 -2.48 -9.79
C ALA A 92 -4.44 -2.86 -9.27
N GLU A 93 -4.38 -3.67 -8.21
CA GLU A 93 -3.12 -4.16 -7.60
C GLU A 93 -2.79 -5.56 -8.11
N LEU A 94 -2.13 -5.63 -9.27
CA LEU A 94 -2.01 -6.87 -10.04
C LEU A 94 -1.25 -7.98 -9.32
N HIS A 95 -0.30 -7.65 -8.46
CA HIS A 95 0.54 -8.62 -7.74
C HIS A 95 0.19 -8.73 -6.25
N GLY A 96 -0.95 -8.15 -5.84
CA GLY A 96 -1.35 -8.06 -4.45
C GLY A 96 -0.79 -6.85 -3.72
N ASN A 97 -0.97 -6.86 -2.40
CA ASN A 97 -0.57 -5.78 -1.51
C ASN A 97 -0.18 -6.37 -0.15
N SER A 98 1.03 -6.07 0.31
CA SER A 98 1.61 -6.60 1.56
C SER A 98 0.87 -6.14 2.82
N PHE A 99 -0.06 -5.20 2.72
CA PHE A 99 -0.92 -4.73 3.80
C PHE A 99 -2.37 -5.20 3.66
N MET A 100 -2.67 -6.04 2.66
CA MET A 100 -4.01 -6.49 2.34
C MET A 100 -4.17 -7.99 2.57
N GLU A 101 -5.21 -8.37 3.30
CA GLU A 101 -5.69 -9.74 3.39
C GLU A 101 -7.17 -9.81 2.97
N THR A 102 -7.61 -10.93 2.41
CA THR A 102 -8.96 -11.10 1.88
C THR A 102 -9.62 -12.36 2.40
N CYS A 103 -10.95 -12.32 2.57
CA CYS A 103 -11.71 -13.49 2.91
C CYS A 103 -12.02 -14.33 1.66
N PRO A 104 -11.54 -15.59 1.58
CA PRO A 104 -11.80 -16.43 0.41
C PRO A 104 -13.28 -16.87 0.28
N SER A 105 -14.08 -16.73 1.34
CA SER A 105 -15.49 -17.12 1.34
C SER A 105 -16.42 -15.99 0.91
N CYS A 106 -16.26 -14.78 1.45
CA CYS A 106 -17.17 -13.66 1.17
C CYS A 106 -16.54 -12.56 0.30
N GLY A 107 -15.23 -12.60 0.04
CA GLY A 107 -14.52 -11.62 -0.77
C GLY A 107 -14.14 -10.33 -0.05
N GLU A 108 -14.53 -10.15 1.22
CA GLU A 108 -14.21 -8.96 2.00
C GLU A 108 -12.68 -8.70 2.04
N GLU A 109 -12.30 -7.45 1.83
CA GLU A 109 -10.91 -7.00 1.83
C GLU A 109 -10.60 -6.27 3.14
N TYR A 110 -9.44 -6.56 3.74
CA TYR A 110 -9.00 -5.96 4.98
C TYR A 110 -7.63 -5.32 4.76
N PHE A 111 -7.65 -3.99 4.61
CA PHE A 111 -6.44 -3.19 4.56
C PHE A 111 -5.93 -2.89 5.98
N ARG A 112 -4.65 -3.15 6.23
CA ARG A 112 -4.00 -3.06 7.53
C ARG A 112 -2.97 -1.93 7.57
N ASP A 113 -2.69 -1.43 8.76
CA ASP A 113 -1.58 -0.50 9.06
C ASP A 113 -0.24 -1.21 9.34
N PHE A 114 -0.24 -2.55 9.33
CA PHE A 114 0.92 -3.44 9.45
C PHE A 114 1.02 -4.41 8.26
N GLU A 115 2.21 -4.95 8.06
CA GLU A 115 2.49 -5.94 7.02
C GLU A 115 1.84 -7.28 7.36
N VAL A 116 1.17 -7.90 6.39
CA VAL A 116 0.65 -9.25 6.48
C VAL A 116 1.83 -10.24 6.40
N GLU A 117 1.84 -11.20 7.31
CA GLU A 117 3.01 -12.02 7.62
C GLU A 117 3.26 -13.17 6.62
N THR A 118 2.35 -13.36 5.67
CA THR A 118 2.40 -14.47 4.69
C THR A 118 2.44 -13.95 3.27
N ILE A 119 2.97 -14.79 2.36
CA ILE A 119 3.07 -14.55 0.92
C ILE A 119 2.68 -15.82 0.18
N GLY A 120 2.00 -15.69 -0.96
CA GLY A 120 1.59 -16.78 -1.83
C GLY A 120 0.17 -17.25 -1.53
N LEU A 121 -0.75 -16.32 -1.24
CA LEU A 121 -2.17 -16.60 -1.02
C LEU A 121 -2.44 -17.59 0.13
N LYS A 122 -1.60 -17.53 1.16
CA LYS A 122 -1.62 -18.42 2.34
C LYS A 122 -2.57 -17.87 3.39
N GLU A 123 -3.06 -18.77 4.25
CA GLU A 123 -3.89 -18.36 5.38
C GLU A 123 -3.11 -17.50 6.36
N THR A 124 -3.71 -16.40 6.79
CA THR A 124 -3.21 -15.57 7.88
C THR A 124 -3.75 -16.09 9.22
N SER A 125 -3.23 -15.56 10.32
CA SER A 125 -3.71 -15.90 11.68
C SER A 125 -5.10 -15.34 11.99
N ARG A 126 -5.65 -14.47 11.12
CA ARG A 126 -6.86 -13.68 11.35
C ARG A 126 -8.08 -14.31 10.66
N ARG A 127 -9.27 -13.94 11.14
CA ARG A 127 -10.57 -14.42 10.64
C ARG A 127 -11.42 -13.24 10.17
N CYS A 128 -12.26 -13.50 9.18
CA CYS A 128 -13.24 -12.56 8.66
C CYS A 128 -14.18 -12.08 9.77
N SER A 129 -14.32 -10.76 9.92
CA SER A 129 -15.21 -10.13 10.89
C SER A 129 -16.64 -9.96 10.38
N VAL A 130 -16.91 -10.26 9.11
CA VAL A 130 -18.28 -10.27 8.57
C VAL A 130 -19.10 -11.30 9.34
N ALA A 131 -20.25 -10.84 9.85
CA ALA A 131 -21.15 -11.66 10.64
C ALA A 131 -21.49 -12.96 9.91
N LYS A 132 -21.39 -14.10 10.61
CA LYS A 132 -21.63 -15.46 10.09
C LYS A 132 -20.62 -15.98 9.05
N CYS A 133 -19.55 -15.25 8.73
CA CYS A 133 -18.49 -15.77 7.88
C CYS A 133 -17.39 -16.47 8.69
N GLY A 134 -16.57 -15.71 9.44
CA GLY A 134 -15.55 -16.26 10.33
C GLY A 134 -14.43 -17.09 9.66
N THR A 135 -14.40 -17.19 8.32
CA THR A 135 -13.36 -17.90 7.57
C THR A 135 -11.99 -17.27 7.80
N ARG A 136 -10.93 -18.07 7.79
CA ARG A 136 -9.56 -17.56 7.84
C ARG A 136 -9.28 -16.68 6.62
N LEU A 137 -8.61 -15.56 6.87
CA LEU A 137 -8.21 -14.62 5.83
C LEU A 137 -6.97 -15.17 5.12
N LYS A 138 -6.73 -14.69 3.90
CA LYS A 138 -5.53 -15.00 3.11
C LYS A 138 -4.79 -13.72 2.74
N ASP A 139 -3.46 -13.78 2.65
CA ASP A 139 -2.70 -12.70 2.02
C ASP A 139 -3.06 -12.57 0.53
N THR A 140 -2.68 -11.45 -0.06
CA THR A 140 -2.96 -11.16 -1.47
C THR A 140 -1.72 -11.19 -2.36
N VAL A 141 -0.52 -11.31 -1.78
CA VAL A 141 0.73 -11.24 -2.53
C VAL A 141 0.96 -12.54 -3.27
N LEU A 142 1.18 -12.43 -4.58
CA LEU A 142 1.35 -13.59 -5.46
C LEU A 142 2.73 -14.22 -5.30
N ASP A 143 2.80 -15.54 -5.34
CA ASP A 143 4.02 -16.28 -5.64
C ASP A 143 4.21 -16.38 -7.17
N TRP A 144 5.36 -16.88 -7.62
CA TRP A 144 5.73 -16.93 -9.04
C TRP A 144 4.78 -17.73 -9.92
N GLU A 145 4.15 -18.76 -9.38
CA GLU A 145 3.26 -19.67 -10.11
C GLU A 145 1.78 -19.23 -10.05
N ASP A 146 1.46 -18.23 -9.23
CA ASP A 146 0.09 -17.76 -9.06
C ASP A 146 -0.39 -16.97 -10.27
N ALA A 147 -1.66 -17.20 -10.65
CA ALA A 147 -2.31 -16.43 -11.68
C ALA A 147 -2.62 -15.00 -11.19
N LEU A 148 -2.50 -14.01 -12.08
CA LEU A 148 -2.97 -12.66 -11.77
C LEU A 148 -4.47 -12.67 -11.45
N PRO A 149 -4.92 -11.99 -10.38
CA PRO A 149 -6.30 -12.03 -9.95
C PRO A 149 -7.25 -11.39 -10.97
N SER A 150 -8.24 -12.15 -11.43
CA SER A 150 -9.24 -11.68 -12.41
C SER A 150 -9.96 -10.41 -11.96
N LYS A 151 -10.18 -10.24 -10.64
CA LYS A 151 -10.79 -9.04 -10.06
C LYS A 151 -9.99 -7.76 -10.32
N GLU A 152 -8.67 -7.85 -10.44
CA GLU A 152 -7.80 -6.71 -10.78
C GLU A 152 -7.55 -6.63 -12.29
N MET A 153 -7.38 -7.78 -12.94
CA MET A 153 -7.09 -7.87 -14.37
C MET A 153 -8.23 -7.36 -15.25
N ASN A 154 -9.47 -7.69 -14.92
CA ASN A 154 -10.64 -7.30 -15.71
C ASN A 154 -10.82 -5.77 -15.78
N PRO A 155 -10.85 -5.01 -14.67
CA PRO A 155 -10.91 -3.56 -14.74
C PRO A 155 -9.64 -2.96 -15.36
N ALA A 156 -8.45 -3.47 -15.06
CA ALA A 156 -7.21 -3.00 -15.68
C ALA A 156 -7.25 -3.09 -17.21
N GLU A 157 -7.68 -4.24 -17.76
CA GLU A 157 -7.84 -4.42 -19.20
C GLU A 157 -8.93 -3.51 -19.78
N LYS A 158 -10.08 -3.39 -19.11
CA LYS A 158 -11.17 -2.49 -19.53
C LYS A 158 -10.67 -1.05 -19.65
N HIS A 159 -10.00 -0.54 -18.62
CA HIS A 159 -9.49 0.84 -18.61
C HIS A 159 -8.39 1.05 -19.65
N CYS A 160 -7.46 0.10 -19.83
CA CYS A 160 -6.46 0.21 -20.89
C CYS A 160 -7.07 0.23 -22.29
N LYS A 161 -8.14 -0.53 -22.57
CA LYS A 161 -8.82 -0.49 -23.88
C LYS A 161 -9.53 0.85 -24.16
N GLN A 162 -10.00 1.52 -23.12
CA GLN A 162 -10.68 2.82 -23.21
C GLN A 162 -9.71 4.01 -23.23
N ALA A 163 -8.47 3.79 -22.80
CA ALA A 163 -7.50 4.85 -22.62
C ALA A 163 -7.07 5.48 -23.95
N ASP A 164 -7.10 6.81 -24.01
CA ASP A 164 -6.44 7.58 -25.06
C ASP A 164 -4.97 7.86 -24.72
N ILE A 165 -4.60 7.77 -23.44
CA ILE A 165 -3.22 7.78 -22.93
C ILE A 165 -3.06 6.74 -21.83
N VAL A 166 -2.05 5.87 -21.97
CA VAL A 166 -1.49 5.10 -20.86
C VAL A 166 -0.10 5.61 -20.54
N LEU A 167 0.11 6.05 -19.29
CA LEU A 167 1.38 6.53 -18.78
C LEU A 167 2.05 5.46 -17.91
N CYS A 168 3.12 4.86 -18.41
CA CYS A 168 3.91 3.87 -17.68
C CYS A 168 5.01 4.57 -16.85
N LEU A 169 5.00 4.40 -15.53
CA LEU A 169 5.93 5.05 -14.61
C LEU A 169 6.74 4.00 -13.83
N GLY A 170 8.07 4.05 -13.93
CA GLY A 170 8.95 3.27 -13.05
C GLY A 170 8.81 1.76 -13.19
N THR A 171 8.45 1.27 -14.37
CA THR A 171 8.35 -0.17 -14.65
C THR A 171 9.25 -0.56 -15.82
N SER A 172 9.91 -1.73 -15.71
CA SER A 172 10.69 -2.30 -16.81
C SER A 172 9.82 -2.95 -17.89
N LEU A 173 8.51 -3.12 -17.66
CA LEU A 173 7.56 -3.77 -18.58
C LEU A 173 8.02 -5.16 -19.08
N GLN A 174 8.56 -5.98 -18.17
CA GLN A 174 9.02 -7.34 -18.48
C GLN A 174 8.05 -8.44 -18.06
N ILE A 175 7.38 -8.29 -16.91
CA ILE A 175 6.55 -9.36 -16.32
C ILE A 175 5.24 -9.54 -17.09
N THR A 176 5.06 -10.70 -17.70
CA THR A 176 3.85 -11.10 -18.41
C THR A 176 2.87 -11.74 -17.42
N PRO A 177 1.54 -11.53 -17.57
CA PRO A 177 0.88 -10.76 -18.62
C PRO A 177 0.75 -9.26 -18.36
N ALA A 178 1.07 -8.79 -17.15
CA ALA A 178 0.88 -7.39 -16.73
C ALA A 178 1.52 -6.36 -17.69
N CYS A 179 2.74 -6.62 -18.18
CA CYS A 179 3.48 -5.71 -19.06
C CYS A 179 2.83 -5.45 -20.43
N ASN A 180 1.84 -6.27 -20.82
CA ASN A 180 1.12 -6.12 -22.08
C ASN A 180 -0.16 -5.29 -21.93
N LEU A 181 -0.63 -5.00 -20.71
CA LEU A 181 -1.83 -4.20 -20.47
C LEU A 181 -1.75 -2.81 -21.10
N PRO A 182 -0.67 -2.01 -20.94
CA PRO A 182 -0.58 -0.68 -21.56
C PRO A 182 -0.76 -0.70 -23.08
N LEU A 183 -0.30 -1.76 -23.74
CA LEU A 183 -0.39 -1.89 -25.20
C LEU A 183 -1.82 -2.11 -25.70
N LYS A 184 -2.77 -2.48 -24.84
CA LYS A 184 -4.18 -2.64 -25.23
C LYS A 184 -4.80 -1.31 -25.67
N ALA A 185 -4.28 -0.18 -25.19
CA ALA A 185 -4.71 1.16 -25.62
C ALA A 185 -4.43 1.44 -27.10
N LEU A 186 -3.35 0.87 -27.65
CA LEU A 186 -2.97 1.09 -29.05
C LEU A 186 -4.05 0.58 -30.03
N ARG A 187 -4.80 -0.46 -29.66
CA ARG A 187 -5.89 -1.00 -30.48
C ARG A 187 -7.05 -0.02 -30.65
N GLY A 188 -7.26 0.86 -29.67
CA GLY A 188 -8.26 1.94 -29.71
C GLY A 188 -7.72 3.26 -30.24
N GLY A 189 -6.50 3.29 -30.80
CA GLY A 189 -5.84 4.54 -31.22
C GLY A 189 -5.25 5.37 -30.08
N GLY A 190 -5.26 4.85 -28.85
CA GLY A 190 -4.61 5.48 -27.70
C GLY A 190 -3.08 5.47 -27.82
N LYS A 191 -2.42 6.26 -26.97
CA LYS A 191 -0.97 6.42 -26.94
C LYS A 191 -0.38 5.83 -25.68
N VAL A 192 0.82 5.25 -25.79
CA VAL A 192 1.59 4.79 -24.63
C VAL A 192 2.77 5.74 -24.42
N VAL A 193 2.93 6.24 -23.21
CA VAL A 193 4.08 7.05 -22.78
C VAL A 193 4.84 6.27 -21.72
N ILE A 194 6.16 6.20 -21.83
CA ILE A 194 7.00 5.47 -20.88
C ILE A 194 7.97 6.45 -20.21
N VAL A 195 7.95 6.48 -18.88
CA VAL A 195 8.93 7.21 -18.07
C VAL A 195 9.67 6.19 -17.21
N ASN A 196 10.92 5.92 -17.59
CA ASN A 196 11.75 4.95 -16.90
C ASN A 196 13.23 5.26 -17.10
N LEU A 197 14.04 5.09 -16.06
CA LEU A 197 15.50 5.29 -16.16
C LEU A 197 16.15 4.28 -17.11
N GLN A 198 15.72 3.02 -17.05
CA GLN A 198 16.23 1.94 -17.91
C GLN A 198 15.39 1.81 -19.19
N LYS A 199 15.99 1.24 -20.25
CA LYS A 199 15.24 0.81 -21.44
C LYS A 199 14.20 -0.24 -21.09
N THR A 200 13.08 -0.24 -21.81
CA THR A 200 12.03 -1.26 -21.67
C THR A 200 11.86 -2.06 -22.96
N PRO A 201 11.37 -3.32 -22.91
CA PRO A 201 11.07 -4.09 -24.11
C PRO A 201 9.97 -3.46 -24.98
N LYS A 202 9.26 -2.42 -24.49
CA LYS A 202 8.11 -1.82 -25.15
C LYS A 202 8.41 -0.42 -25.70
N ASP A 203 9.65 0.07 -25.59
CA ASP A 203 10.04 1.43 -26.02
C ASP A 203 9.67 1.72 -27.49
N LYS A 204 9.88 0.76 -28.40
CA LYS A 204 9.55 0.89 -29.83
C LYS A 204 8.04 1.05 -30.11
N LYS A 205 7.17 0.73 -29.15
CA LYS A 205 5.71 0.86 -29.26
C LYS A 205 5.18 2.13 -28.59
N ALA A 206 6.02 2.85 -27.84
CA ALA A 206 5.62 4.07 -27.15
C ALA A 206 5.61 5.26 -28.11
N SER A 207 4.64 6.17 -27.93
CA SER A 207 4.61 7.45 -28.63
C SER A 207 5.62 8.45 -28.07
N LEU A 208 6.04 8.25 -26.82
CA LEU A 208 7.05 9.05 -26.13
C LEU A 208 7.73 8.20 -25.07
N VAL A 209 9.07 8.25 -25.03
CA VAL A 209 9.89 7.65 -23.98
C VAL A 209 10.71 8.75 -23.32
N ILE A 210 10.67 8.82 -22.00
CA ILE A 210 11.44 9.77 -21.18
C ILE A 210 12.34 8.96 -20.25
N HIS A 211 13.64 9.16 -20.39
CA HIS A 211 14.64 8.61 -19.47
C HIS A 211 14.94 9.61 -18.37
N GLY A 212 14.31 9.43 -17.21
CA GLY A 212 14.47 10.33 -16.07
C GLY A 212 13.84 9.79 -14.79
N PHE A 213 14.16 10.43 -13.68
CA PHE A 213 13.51 10.15 -12.40
C PHE A 213 12.04 10.53 -12.47
N VAL A 214 11.15 9.58 -12.15
CA VAL A 214 9.70 9.76 -12.23
C VAL A 214 9.21 10.95 -11.41
N ASP A 215 9.77 11.17 -10.22
CA ASP A 215 9.42 12.33 -9.37
C ASP A 215 9.76 13.68 -10.05
N LYS A 216 10.91 13.77 -10.75
CA LYS A 216 11.26 14.99 -11.49
C LYS A 216 10.34 15.22 -12.68
N VAL A 217 10.04 14.16 -13.41
CA VAL A 217 9.19 14.24 -14.61
C VAL A 217 7.77 14.62 -14.24
N ILE A 218 7.18 13.98 -13.22
CA ILE A 218 5.81 14.27 -12.81
C ILE A 218 5.69 15.64 -12.14
N ALA A 219 6.70 16.10 -11.39
CA ALA A 219 6.73 17.47 -10.87
C ALA A 219 6.65 18.50 -12.00
N GLY A 220 7.45 18.33 -13.06
CA GLY A 220 7.38 19.20 -14.24
C GLY A 220 6.03 19.12 -14.96
N VAL A 221 5.40 17.94 -15.02
CA VAL A 221 4.05 17.79 -15.57
C VAL A 221 3.02 18.55 -14.75
N MET A 222 3.06 18.43 -13.41
CA MET A 222 2.12 19.08 -12.50
C MET A 222 2.27 20.61 -12.57
N ASP A 223 3.50 21.12 -12.64
CA ASP A 223 3.81 22.54 -12.88
C ASP A 223 3.19 23.03 -14.19
N GLN A 224 3.39 22.31 -15.30
CA GLN A 224 2.80 22.65 -16.60
C GLN A 224 1.27 22.55 -16.64
N LEU A 225 0.67 21.80 -15.72
CA LEU A 225 -0.78 21.72 -15.53
C LEU A 225 -1.30 22.79 -14.55
N ASN A 226 -0.42 23.59 -13.94
CA ASN A 226 -0.71 24.51 -12.84
C ASN A 226 -1.42 23.81 -11.67
N MET A 227 -0.97 22.60 -11.32
CA MET A 227 -1.54 21.80 -10.24
C MET A 227 -0.54 21.65 -9.09
N GLN A 228 -0.98 21.97 -7.89
CA GLN A 228 -0.20 21.75 -6.67
C GLN A 228 -0.19 20.27 -6.30
N ILE A 229 0.97 19.76 -5.86
CA ILE A 229 1.09 18.44 -5.25
C ILE A 229 1.02 18.63 -3.73
N HIS A 230 -0.06 18.15 -3.11
CA HIS A 230 -0.20 18.21 -1.66
C HIS A 230 0.70 17.17 -0.97
N PRO A 231 1.32 17.51 0.17
CA PRO A 231 2.15 16.55 0.91
C PRO A 231 1.30 15.42 1.48
N PHE A 232 1.91 14.24 1.63
CA PHE A 232 1.29 13.13 2.33
C PHE A 232 1.14 13.45 3.82
N VAL A 233 -0.05 13.22 4.36
CA VAL A 233 -0.33 13.28 5.80
C VAL A 233 -0.66 11.87 6.27
N ARG A 234 0.20 11.32 7.14
CA ARG A 234 -0.02 10.01 7.75
C ARG A 234 -1.05 10.13 8.87
N ILE A 235 -2.06 9.27 8.84
CA ILE A 235 -3.06 9.13 9.90
C ILE A 235 -2.99 7.69 10.39
N ASP A 236 -2.60 7.51 11.65
CA ASP A 236 -2.62 6.21 12.33
C ASP A 236 -3.73 6.22 13.39
N LEU A 237 -4.45 5.11 13.52
CA LEU A 237 -5.60 4.99 14.43
C LEU A 237 -5.35 3.91 15.46
N PHE A 238 -5.66 4.21 16.71
CA PHE A 238 -5.70 3.25 17.81
C PHE A 238 -6.94 3.49 18.66
N GLN A 239 -7.27 2.53 19.50
CA GLN A 239 -8.38 2.62 20.44
C GLN A 239 -7.89 2.33 21.86
N ILE A 240 -8.53 2.96 22.84
CA ILE A 240 -8.30 2.71 24.25
C ILE A 240 -9.49 1.92 24.77
N ILE A 241 -9.21 0.75 25.34
CA ILE A 241 -10.20 -0.15 25.92
C ILE A 241 -10.03 -0.12 27.43
N LEU A 242 -11.06 0.33 28.14
CA LEU A 242 -11.12 0.28 29.59
C LEU A 242 -12.18 -0.75 30.01
N VAL A 243 -11.76 -1.74 30.79
CA VAL A 243 -12.65 -2.76 31.36
C VAL A 243 -12.59 -2.68 32.87
N GLN A 244 -13.74 -2.66 33.52
CA GLN A 244 -13.87 -2.73 34.98
C GLN A 244 -14.70 -3.95 35.36
N ALA A 245 -14.28 -4.67 36.40
CA ALA A 245 -14.98 -5.83 36.92
C ALA A 245 -14.79 -5.90 38.44
N LEU A 246 -15.87 -6.17 39.18
CA LEU A 246 -15.79 -6.49 40.60
C LEU A 246 -15.00 -7.78 40.81
N SER A 247 -14.27 -7.85 41.91
CA SER A 247 -13.66 -9.08 42.37
C SER A 247 -14.70 -10.11 42.77
N ASN A 248 -14.34 -11.39 42.76
CA ASN A 248 -15.25 -12.48 43.13
C ASN A 248 -15.78 -12.36 44.57
N ASP A 249 -15.05 -11.68 45.44
CA ASP A 249 -15.44 -11.38 46.83
C ASP A 249 -16.05 -9.98 47.01
N GLU A 250 -16.27 -9.24 45.90
CA GLU A 250 -16.82 -7.88 45.83
C GLU A 250 -16.07 -6.82 46.66
N ARG A 251 -14.84 -7.11 47.08
CA ARG A 251 -14.01 -6.22 47.92
C ARG A 251 -13.18 -5.22 47.14
N TYR A 252 -12.97 -5.43 45.86
CA TYR A 252 -12.15 -4.55 45.03
C TYR A 252 -12.65 -4.53 43.59
N VAL A 253 -12.41 -3.41 42.90
CA VAL A 253 -12.65 -3.26 41.47
C VAL A 253 -11.34 -3.53 40.74
N ASN A 254 -11.37 -4.56 39.88
CA ASN A 254 -10.33 -4.82 38.90
C ASN A 254 -10.57 -3.92 37.70
N TRP A 255 -9.57 -3.13 37.31
CA TRP A 255 -9.64 -2.41 36.05
C TRP A 255 -8.45 -2.72 35.16
N THR A 256 -8.71 -2.75 33.86
CA THR A 256 -7.75 -3.01 32.80
C THR A 256 -7.84 -1.91 31.77
N LEU A 257 -6.72 -1.23 31.52
CA LEU A 257 -6.58 -0.31 30.38
C LEU A 257 -5.72 -0.98 29.31
N GLN A 258 -6.17 -0.94 28.07
CA GLN A 258 -5.45 -1.47 26.93
C GLN A 258 -5.46 -0.47 25.77
N VAL A 259 -4.28 -0.15 25.25
CA VAL A 259 -4.14 0.53 23.95
C VAL A 259 -4.08 -0.57 22.88
N ALA A 260 -5.03 -0.56 21.95
CA ALA A 260 -5.21 -1.61 20.96
C ALA A 260 -5.37 -1.05 19.54
N SER A 261 -5.03 -1.85 18.54
CA SER A 261 -5.28 -1.52 17.13
C SER A 261 -6.78 -1.52 16.82
N VAL A 262 -7.20 -0.65 15.90
CA VAL A 262 -8.55 -0.68 15.31
C VAL A 262 -8.79 -1.92 14.47
N HIS A 263 -7.73 -2.61 14.05
CA HIS A 263 -7.80 -3.86 13.29
C HIS A 263 -8.05 -5.10 14.17
N GLY A 264 -8.10 -4.94 15.50
CA GLY A 264 -8.42 -5.99 16.46
C GLY A 264 -7.52 -5.96 17.69
N GLN A 265 -7.99 -6.54 18.81
CA GLN A 265 -7.27 -6.50 20.09
C GLN A 265 -5.90 -7.20 20.11
N LYS A 266 -5.67 -8.10 19.15
CA LYS A 266 -4.40 -8.83 18.98
C LYS A 266 -3.56 -8.33 17.81
N ALA A 267 -4.06 -7.33 17.06
CA ALA A 267 -3.33 -6.75 15.95
C ALA A 267 -2.23 -5.81 16.46
N ALA A 268 -1.15 -5.71 15.70
CA ALA A 268 0.00 -4.89 16.05
C ALA A 268 -0.33 -3.39 15.95
N LEU A 269 0.38 -2.58 16.73
CA LEU A 269 0.43 -1.12 16.65
C LEU A 269 1.85 -0.71 16.26
N PRO A 270 2.24 -0.84 14.98
CA PRO A 270 3.65 -0.73 14.58
C PRO A 270 4.20 0.71 14.66
N PHE A 271 3.34 1.70 14.89
CA PHE A 271 3.70 3.11 15.02
C PHE A 271 3.79 3.60 16.48
N ILE A 272 3.54 2.73 17.47
CA ILE A 272 3.67 3.06 18.90
C ILE A 272 4.84 2.27 19.48
N GLU A 273 5.85 2.97 19.98
CA GLU A 273 7.02 2.37 20.62
C GLU A 273 6.77 2.08 22.10
N SER A 274 6.16 3.02 22.82
CA SER A 274 5.79 2.85 24.22
C SER A 274 4.57 3.69 24.59
N VAL A 275 3.92 3.32 25.69
CA VAL A 275 2.78 4.05 26.27
C VAL A 275 3.09 4.35 27.73
N GLU A 276 3.11 5.63 28.08
CA GLU A 276 3.13 6.08 29.48
C GLU A 276 1.70 6.35 29.96
N ILE A 277 1.35 5.81 31.12
CA ILE A 277 0.06 5.99 31.77
C ILE A 277 0.30 6.67 33.11
N SER A 278 -0.25 7.88 33.27
CA SER A 278 -0.18 8.68 34.49
C SER A 278 -1.58 8.90 35.10
N PHE A 279 -1.63 9.13 36.41
CA PHE A 279 -2.86 9.32 37.18
C PHE A 279 -2.79 10.67 37.86
N LEU A 280 -3.55 11.64 37.35
CA LEU A 280 -3.50 13.02 37.84
C LEU A 280 -4.21 13.21 39.19
N ASP A 281 -5.26 12.42 39.46
CA ASP A 281 -6.14 12.60 40.62
C ASP A 281 -5.85 11.61 41.78
N ARG A 282 -4.77 10.82 41.68
CA ARG A 282 -4.47 9.72 42.61
C ARG A 282 -2.97 9.62 42.88
N GLU A 283 -2.52 10.26 43.96
CA GLU A 283 -1.11 10.26 44.40
C GLU A 283 -0.58 8.85 44.73
N ASP A 284 -1.46 7.88 45.00
CA ASP A 284 -1.13 6.48 45.32
C ASP A 284 -0.73 5.66 44.08
N TYR A 285 -1.13 6.07 42.87
CA TYR A 285 -0.81 5.35 41.64
C TYR A 285 0.45 5.88 40.96
N LYS A 286 1.52 5.09 41.01
CA LYS A 286 2.71 5.34 40.19
C LYS A 286 2.39 5.21 38.70
N ALA A 287 2.96 6.11 37.90
CA ALA A 287 2.96 6.04 36.46
C ALA A 287 3.50 4.68 35.99
N ALA A 288 2.94 4.17 34.90
CA ALA A 288 3.35 2.91 34.29
C ALA A 288 3.81 3.16 32.86
N ILE A 289 4.98 2.63 32.51
CA ILE A 289 5.51 2.66 31.15
C ILE A 289 5.35 1.26 30.57
N LEU A 290 4.66 1.16 29.43
CA LEU A 290 4.45 -0.06 28.69
C LEU A 290 5.31 -0.01 27.42
N ASP A 291 6.38 -0.80 27.39
CA ASP A 291 7.37 -0.86 26.30
C ASP A 291 7.16 -2.05 25.36
N LYS A 292 6.20 -2.94 25.68
CA LYS A 292 5.91 -4.16 24.92
C LYS A 292 4.42 -4.32 24.64
N GLN A 293 4.13 -4.76 23.42
CA GLN A 293 2.77 -5.11 23.02
C GLN A 293 2.37 -6.49 23.54
N PRO A 294 1.10 -6.71 23.93
CA PRO A 294 0.02 -5.72 23.97
C PRO A 294 0.22 -4.70 25.09
N PHE A 295 0.00 -3.41 24.78
CA PHE A 295 0.08 -2.32 25.75
C PHE A 295 -1.11 -2.41 26.71
N ARG A 296 -0.93 -3.16 27.80
CA ARG A 296 -1.98 -3.49 28.76
C ARG A 296 -1.52 -3.23 30.20
N LEU A 297 -2.26 -2.40 30.91
CA LEU A 297 -2.10 -2.16 32.35
C LEU A 297 -3.28 -2.76 33.10
N LYS A 298 -2.98 -3.49 34.19
CA LYS A 298 -3.98 -3.98 35.15
C LYS A 298 -3.70 -3.41 36.52
N ARG A 299 -4.74 -2.97 37.21
CA ARG A 299 -4.67 -2.46 38.59
C ARG A 299 -5.93 -2.87 39.36
N PHE A 300 -5.85 -2.71 40.67
CA PHE A 300 -6.89 -2.97 41.63
C PHE A 300 -7.17 -1.68 42.40
N SER A 301 -8.43 -1.37 42.66
CA SER A 301 -8.84 -0.33 43.62
C SER A 301 -9.77 -0.95 44.66
N GLN A 302 -9.52 -0.65 45.94
CA GLN A 302 -10.48 -0.93 47.02
C GLN A 302 -11.67 0.00 46.90
#